data_AF-A0A3C2DFB8-F1
#
_entry.id   AF-A0A3C2DFB8-F1
#
_cell.length_a   1.000
_cell.length_b   1.000
_cell.length_c   1.000
_cell.angle_alpha   90.00
_cell.angle_beta   90.00
_cell.angle_gamma   90.00
#
_symmetry.space_group_name_H-M   'P 1'
#
loop_
_entity.id
_entity.type
_entity.pdbx_description
1 polymer ?
#
loop_
_entity_poly.entity_id
_entity_poly.type
_entity_poly.pdbx_seq_one_letter_code
_entity_poly.pdbx_strand_id
1 'polypeptide(L)'
;ATVFGAGGGTSSYLEIEEADVIVMWGSNARNAHPIFFHHALRGVANGALMWTIDPRRTGTAKFADHWLGLNVGSDIALAHGIAREIIAAGLTDEEFIENATSGFDEFVAFVEPWTLKHTSEVTGIPSGAIRDLSHAYATADKAQICWTLGIT
;
A
#
# COMPACT_ATOMS: atom_id res chain seq x y z
N ALA A 1 9.66 -14.74 11.61
CA ALA A 1 8.84 -14.18 12.70
C ALA A 1 7.48 -13.85 12.11
N THR A 2 6.39 -14.31 12.72
CA THR A 2 5.02 -14.02 12.27
C THR A 2 4.63 -12.63 12.77
N VAL A 3 4.43 -11.65 11.87
CA VAL A 3 4.06 -10.27 12.24
C VAL A 3 2.76 -10.24 13.05
N PHE A 4 1.75 -11.03 12.65
CA PHE A 4 0.42 -11.08 13.29
C PHE A 4 0.09 -12.44 13.94
N GLY A 5 1.06 -13.35 14.06
CA GLY A 5 0.83 -14.70 14.58
C GLY A 5 0.05 -15.66 13.66
N ALA A 6 -0.50 -15.18 12.53
CA ALA A 6 -1.19 -15.98 11.52
C ALA A 6 -0.75 -15.59 10.09
N GLY A 7 -0.87 -16.53 9.14
CA GLY A 7 -0.47 -16.34 7.72
C GLY A 7 -1.63 -16.27 6.73
N GLY A 8 -2.88 -16.25 7.21
CA GLY A 8 -4.06 -16.03 6.38
C GLY A 8 -4.26 -14.54 6.06
N GLY A 9 -5.16 -14.25 5.12
CA GLY A 9 -5.64 -12.88 4.93
C GLY A 9 -6.27 -12.33 6.22
N THR A 10 -5.97 -11.08 6.55
CA THR A 10 -6.42 -10.44 7.80
C THR A 10 -7.85 -9.94 7.76
N SER A 11 -8.43 -9.84 6.56
CA SER A 11 -9.78 -9.29 6.32
C SER A 11 -10.53 -10.16 5.31
N SER A 12 -11.85 -10.05 5.33
CA SER A 12 -12.79 -10.74 4.44
C SER A 12 -13.00 -10.01 3.11
N TYR A 13 -13.70 -10.65 2.18
CA TYR A 13 -14.04 -10.04 0.89
C TYR A 13 -15.09 -8.93 1.01
N LEU A 14 -15.93 -8.94 2.05
CA LEU A 14 -16.95 -7.90 2.22
C LEU A 14 -16.36 -6.59 2.75
N GLU A 15 -15.32 -6.68 3.58
CA GLU A 15 -14.70 -5.50 4.21
C GLU A 15 -14.04 -4.56 3.19
N ILE A 16 -13.57 -5.07 2.04
CA ILE A 16 -13.02 -4.20 0.98
C ILE A 16 -14.08 -3.30 0.33
N GLU A 17 -15.37 -3.63 0.46
CA GLU A 17 -16.45 -2.77 -0.03
C GLU A 17 -16.61 -1.50 0.80
N GLU A 18 -16.05 -1.47 2.02
CA GLU A 18 -16.11 -0.35 2.96
C GLU A 18 -14.79 0.42 3.08
N ALA A 19 -13.76 0.06 2.32
CA ALA A 19 -12.48 0.76 2.35
C ALA A 19 -12.59 2.16 1.74
N ASP A 20 -11.86 3.14 2.29
CA ASP A 20 -11.69 4.46 1.68
C ASP A 20 -10.51 4.47 0.71
N VAL A 21 -9.49 3.63 0.97
CA VAL A 21 -8.30 3.48 0.13
C VAL A 21 -7.98 2.00 -0.10
N ILE A 22 -7.83 1.64 -1.37
CA ILE A 22 -7.46 0.29 -1.80
C ILE A 22 -6.10 0.36 -2.51
N VAL A 23 -5.13 -0.42 -2.05
CA VAL A 23 -3.81 -0.51 -2.67
C VAL A 23 -3.60 -1.92 -3.24
N MET A 24 -3.71 -2.06 -4.55
CA MET A 24 -3.42 -3.29 -5.26
C MET A 24 -1.92 -3.36 -5.58
N TRP A 25 -1.13 -3.95 -4.70
CA TRP A 25 0.33 -4.03 -4.83
C TRP A 25 0.76 -5.41 -5.31
N GLY A 26 1.39 -5.49 -6.49
CA GLY A 26 1.82 -6.76 -7.06
C GLY A 26 0.64 -7.71 -7.32
N SER A 27 -0.55 -7.15 -7.56
CA SER A 27 -1.80 -7.89 -7.69
C SER A 27 -2.48 -7.60 -9.02
N ASN A 28 -2.65 -8.65 -9.83
CA ASN A 28 -3.50 -8.61 -11.02
C ASN A 28 -4.87 -9.25 -10.71
N ALA A 29 -5.52 -8.76 -9.65
CA ALA A 29 -6.74 -9.32 -9.08
C ALA A 29 -7.86 -9.52 -10.11
N ARG A 30 -8.00 -8.63 -11.11
CA ARG A 30 -9.00 -8.78 -12.16
C ARG A 30 -8.90 -10.13 -12.89
N ASN A 31 -7.68 -10.60 -13.15
CA ASN A 31 -7.46 -11.86 -13.86
C ASN A 31 -7.30 -13.05 -12.91
N ALA A 32 -6.63 -12.85 -11.78
CA ALA A 32 -6.28 -13.93 -10.85
C ALA A 32 -7.38 -14.24 -9.83
N HIS A 33 -8.15 -13.22 -9.41
CA HIS A 33 -9.16 -13.30 -8.36
C HIS A 33 -10.43 -12.50 -8.75
N PRO A 34 -11.09 -12.81 -9.88
CA PRO A 34 -12.16 -11.98 -10.43
C PRO A 34 -13.36 -11.78 -9.47
N ILE A 35 -13.67 -12.75 -8.63
CA ILE A 35 -14.74 -12.63 -7.63
C ILE A 35 -14.36 -11.66 -6.51
N PHE A 36 -13.14 -11.76 -5.99
CA PHE A 36 -12.63 -10.75 -5.06
C PHE A 36 -12.58 -9.36 -5.70
N PHE A 37 -12.13 -9.27 -6.95
CA PHE A 37 -12.07 -8.00 -7.66
C PHE A 37 -13.45 -7.39 -7.90
N HIS A 38 -14.52 -8.19 -7.97
CA HIS A 38 -15.89 -7.68 -7.98
C HIS A 38 -16.22 -6.92 -6.70
N HIS A 39 -15.81 -7.41 -5.53
CA HIS A 39 -15.96 -6.69 -4.27
C HIS A 39 -15.10 -5.43 -4.22
N ALA A 40 -13.85 -5.48 -4.69
CA ALA A 40 -13.00 -4.30 -4.80
C ALA A 40 -13.64 -3.19 -5.67
N LEU A 41 -14.27 -3.57 -6.79
CA LEU A 41 -15.01 -2.63 -7.64
C LEU A 41 -16.26 -2.04 -6.95
N ARG A 42 -16.88 -2.77 -6.03
CA ARG A 42 -17.96 -2.22 -5.19
C ARG A 42 -17.44 -1.18 -4.20
N GLY A 43 -16.27 -1.43 -3.58
CA GLY A 43 -15.58 -0.42 -2.77
C GLY A 43 -15.27 0.85 -3.56
N VAL A 44 -14.70 0.71 -4.76
CA VAL A 44 -14.46 1.85 -5.67
C VAL A 44 -15.77 2.56 -6.02
N ALA A 45 -16.85 1.82 -6.31
CA ALA A 45 -18.16 2.42 -6.59
C ALA A 45 -18.77 3.14 -5.37
N ASN A 46 -18.40 2.74 -4.15
CA ASN A 46 -18.80 3.39 -2.90
C ASN A 46 -17.93 4.63 -2.57
N GLY A 47 -16.90 4.92 -3.35
CA GLY A 47 -16.06 6.10 -3.21
C GLY A 47 -14.61 5.82 -2.83
N ALA A 48 -14.21 4.55 -2.70
CA ALA A 48 -12.82 4.21 -2.41
C ALA A 48 -11.88 4.69 -3.53
N LEU A 49 -10.78 5.33 -3.17
CA LEU A 49 -9.69 5.59 -4.11
C LEU A 49 -8.84 4.32 -4.25
N MET A 50 -8.48 3.96 -5.48
CA MET A 50 -7.68 2.78 -5.76
C MET A 50 -6.33 3.14 -6.40
N TRP A 51 -5.25 2.67 -5.76
CA TRP A 51 -3.90 2.64 -6.34
C TRP A 51 -3.57 1.23 -6.83
N THR A 52 -2.83 1.17 -7.94
CA THR A 52 -2.18 -0.05 -8.40
C THR A 52 -0.68 0.14 -8.48
N ILE A 53 0.07 -0.78 -7.88
CA ILE A 53 1.53 -0.80 -7.88
C ILE A 53 1.95 -2.08 -8.61
N ASP A 54 2.34 -1.93 -9.87
CA ASP A 54 2.79 -3.04 -10.73
C ASP A 54 3.67 -2.43 -11.85
N PRO A 55 4.84 -3.01 -12.18
CA PRO A 55 5.68 -2.53 -13.27
C PRO A 55 4.95 -2.50 -14.62
N ARG A 56 3.87 -3.28 -14.75
CA ARG A 56 3.00 -3.34 -15.93
C ARG A 56 1.68 -2.66 -15.62
N ARG A 57 1.14 -1.95 -16.60
CA ARG A 57 -0.23 -1.43 -16.52
C ARG A 57 -1.25 -2.53 -16.84
N THR A 58 -1.54 -3.38 -15.86
CA THR A 58 -2.40 -4.56 -16.00
C THR A 58 -3.89 -4.21 -16.20
N GLY A 59 -4.74 -5.24 -16.40
CA GLY A 59 -6.19 -5.05 -16.50
C GLY A 59 -6.84 -4.53 -15.22
N THR A 60 -6.19 -4.73 -14.07
CA THR A 60 -6.57 -4.18 -12.75
C THR A 60 -6.33 -2.66 -12.72
N ALA A 61 -5.17 -2.21 -13.21
CA ALA A 61 -4.79 -0.80 -13.30
C ALA A 61 -5.70 0.08 -14.17
N LYS A 62 -6.59 -0.51 -14.96
CA LYS A 62 -7.60 0.24 -15.75
C LYS A 62 -8.73 0.82 -14.89
N PHE A 63 -8.91 0.32 -13.68
CA PHE A 63 -9.94 0.79 -12.74
C PHE A 63 -9.36 1.61 -11.59
N ALA A 64 -8.03 1.70 -11.50
CA ALA A 64 -7.36 2.46 -10.47
C ALA A 64 -7.33 3.95 -10.85
N ASP A 65 -7.52 4.82 -9.86
CA ASP A 65 -7.30 6.26 -9.99
C ASP A 65 -5.84 6.55 -10.30
N HIS A 66 -4.94 5.75 -9.70
CA HIS A 66 -3.51 5.91 -9.84
C HIS A 66 -2.80 4.58 -10.14
N TRP A 67 -1.88 4.63 -11.10
CA TRP A 67 -0.97 3.53 -11.39
C TRP A 67 0.47 3.97 -11.14
N LEU A 68 1.16 3.24 -10.27
CA LEU A 68 2.57 3.44 -9.94
C LEU A 68 3.39 2.31 -10.57
N GLY A 69 4.01 2.62 -11.71
CA GLY A 69 4.88 1.71 -12.44
C GLY A 69 6.29 1.69 -11.87
N LEU A 70 6.49 0.98 -10.77
CA LEU A 70 7.81 0.81 -10.16
C LEU A 70 8.77 -0.02 -11.02
N ASN A 71 10.07 0.21 -10.85
CA ASN A 71 11.13 -0.65 -11.35
C ASN A 71 11.01 -2.05 -10.71
N VAL A 72 11.21 -3.10 -11.51
CA VAL A 72 11.11 -4.48 -11.04
C VAL A 72 12.08 -4.74 -9.87
N GLY A 73 11.56 -5.26 -8.76
CA GLY A 73 12.35 -5.59 -7.56
C GLY A 73 12.60 -4.41 -6.61
N SER A 74 11.97 -3.26 -6.83
CA SER A 74 12.09 -2.08 -5.98
C SER A 74 11.00 -1.94 -4.91
N ASP A 75 10.20 -2.99 -4.68
CA ASP A 75 9.06 -2.98 -3.77
C ASP A 75 9.44 -2.61 -2.32
N ILE A 76 10.52 -3.18 -1.79
CA ILE A 76 10.99 -2.87 -0.44
C ILE A 76 11.44 -1.41 -0.32
N ALA A 77 12.09 -0.86 -1.36
CA ALA A 77 12.46 0.55 -1.41
C ALA A 77 11.23 1.46 -1.36
N LEU A 78 10.17 1.11 -2.12
CA LEU A 78 8.91 1.83 -2.09
C LEU A 78 8.23 1.73 -0.72
N ALA A 79 8.19 0.54 -0.11
CA ALA A 79 7.57 0.34 1.20
C ALA A 79 8.27 1.17 2.30
N HIS A 80 9.61 1.18 2.31
CA HIS A 80 10.35 2.03 3.24
C HIS A 80 10.15 3.52 2.97
N GLY A 81 10.09 3.94 1.70
CA GLY A 81 9.84 5.33 1.35
C GLY A 81 8.45 5.81 1.78
N ILE A 82 7.42 4.98 1.60
CA ILE A 82 6.07 5.26 2.09
C ILE A 82 6.06 5.37 3.61
N ALA A 83 6.64 4.38 4.31
CA ALA A 83 6.70 4.40 5.77
C ALA A 83 7.45 5.64 6.30
N ARG A 84 8.62 5.96 5.73
CA ARG A 84 9.39 7.15 6.08
C ARG A 84 8.60 8.42 5.85
N GLU A 85 7.86 8.53 4.75
CA GLU A 85 7.04 9.71 4.46
C GLU A 85 5.90 9.86 5.48
N ILE A 86 5.20 8.78 5.83
CA ILE A 86 4.15 8.79 6.86
C ILE A 86 4.71 9.28 8.21
N ILE A 87 5.85 8.72 8.62
CA ILE A 87 6.54 9.10 9.87
C ILE A 87 6.98 10.57 9.82
N ALA A 88 7.66 10.99 8.76
CA ALA A 88 8.18 12.35 8.65
C ALA A 88 7.08 13.42 8.51
N ALA A 89 5.89 13.04 8.03
CA ALA A 89 4.72 13.90 7.95
C ALA A 89 3.91 13.94 9.25
N GLY A 90 4.25 13.11 10.26
CA GLY A 90 3.50 13.01 11.52
C GLY A 90 2.09 12.44 11.33
N LEU A 91 1.94 11.50 10.38
CA LEU A 91 0.65 10.86 10.04
C LEU A 91 0.53 9.46 10.66
N THR A 92 1.32 9.16 11.68
CA THR A 92 1.33 7.91 12.42
C THR A 92 0.18 7.85 13.42
N ASP A 93 -0.37 6.64 13.63
CA ASP A 93 -1.28 6.38 14.75
C ASP A 93 -0.44 6.01 15.98
N GLU A 94 -0.12 7.02 16.79
CA GLU A 94 0.73 6.88 17.97
C GLU A 94 0.13 5.92 19.01
N GLU A 95 -1.19 5.96 19.23
CA GLU A 95 -1.85 5.09 20.21
C GLU A 95 -1.77 3.62 19.78
N PHE A 96 -2.00 3.34 18.49
CA PHE A 96 -1.83 1.98 17.96
C PHE A 96 -0.38 1.51 18.06
N ILE A 97 0.58 2.36 17.70
CA ILE A 97 2.01 2.03 17.74
C ILE A 97 2.44 1.67 19.16
N GLU A 98 2.09 2.49 20.16
CA GLU A 98 2.44 2.26 21.56
C GLU A 98 1.84 0.96 22.12
N ASN A 99 0.60 0.64 21.75
CA ASN A 99 -0.16 -0.45 22.36
C ASN A 99 -0.07 -1.79 21.62
N ALA A 100 0.18 -1.79 20.31
CA ALA A 100 0.03 -2.97 19.45
C ALA A 100 1.26 -3.31 18.62
N THR A 101 2.37 -2.57 18.77
CA THR A 101 3.60 -2.82 17.99
C THR A 101 4.84 -2.94 18.89
N SER A 102 5.97 -3.29 18.28
CA SER A 102 7.29 -3.33 18.95
C SER A 102 8.37 -2.99 17.94
N GLY A 103 9.48 -2.41 18.40
CA GLY A 103 10.62 -2.07 17.54
C GLY A 103 10.42 -0.84 16.65
N PHE A 104 9.49 0.06 17.02
CA PHE A 104 9.16 1.23 16.21
C PHE A 104 10.34 2.21 16.11
N ASP A 105 11.02 2.53 17.22
CA ASP A 105 12.16 3.45 17.23
C ASP A 105 13.31 2.94 16.34
N GLU A 106 13.63 1.64 16.40
CA GLU A 106 14.61 1.03 15.51
C GLU A 106 14.16 1.08 14.04
N PHE A 107 12.87 0.90 13.79
CA PHE A 107 12.31 1.02 12.44
C PHE A 107 12.39 2.45 11.91
N VAL A 108 12.09 3.48 12.72
CA VAL A 108 12.23 4.89 12.35
C VAL A 108 13.67 5.19 11.93
N ALA A 109 14.65 4.79 12.75
CA ALA A 109 16.06 4.98 12.44
C ALA A 109 16.48 4.23 11.15
N PHE A 110 15.94 3.03 10.94
CA PHE A 110 16.22 2.22 9.77
C PHE A 110 15.67 2.81 8.47
N VAL A 111 14.46 3.41 8.50
CA VAL A 111 13.84 3.97 7.30
C VAL A 111 14.28 5.40 6.98
N GLU A 112 14.98 6.09 7.88
CA GLU A 112 15.44 7.49 7.71
C GLU A 112 16.08 7.77 6.33
N PRO A 113 16.98 6.91 5.79
CA PRO A 113 17.62 7.16 4.50
C PRO A 113 16.66 7.14 3.30
N TRP A 114 15.47 6.55 3.43
CA TRP A 114 14.48 6.39 2.37
C TRP A 114 13.62 7.65 2.18
N THR A 115 14.29 8.78 1.93
CA THR A 115 13.62 10.03 1.55
C THR A 115 12.83 9.87 0.25
N LEU A 116 11.79 10.69 0.04
CA LEU A 116 11.01 10.70 -1.22
C LEU A 116 11.89 10.80 -2.47
N LYS A 117 13.02 11.54 -2.39
CA LYS A 117 13.98 11.65 -3.50
C LYS A 117 14.71 10.34 -3.72
N HIS A 118 15.30 9.76 -2.67
CA HIS A 118 16.04 8.50 -2.78
C HIS A 118 15.15 7.35 -3.23
N THR A 119 13.95 7.23 -2.66
CA THR A 119 12.97 6.22 -3.09
C THR A 119 12.55 6.43 -4.54
N SER A 120 12.37 7.67 -5.00
CA SER A 120 12.05 7.96 -6.40
C SER A 120 13.15 7.52 -7.35
N GLU A 121 14.42 7.74 -7.01
CA GLU A 121 15.57 7.30 -7.81
C GLU A 121 15.63 5.77 -7.94
N VAL A 122 15.38 5.03 -6.86
CA VAL A 122 15.44 3.56 -6.85
C VAL A 122 14.22 2.94 -7.56
N THR A 123 13.02 3.45 -7.27
CA THR A 123 11.77 2.86 -7.74
C THR A 123 11.36 3.35 -9.12
N GLY A 124 11.87 4.49 -9.59
CA GLY A 124 11.41 5.15 -10.81
C GLY A 124 10.04 5.84 -10.67
N ILE A 125 9.39 5.78 -9.50
CA ILE A 125 8.13 6.47 -9.25
C ILE A 125 8.42 7.93 -8.87
N PRO A 126 7.73 8.93 -9.44
CA PRO A 126 7.91 10.32 -9.03
C PRO A 126 7.65 10.54 -7.52
N SER A 127 8.52 11.31 -6.85
CA SER A 127 8.38 11.63 -5.42
C SER A 127 6.99 12.14 -5.03
N GLY A 128 6.35 12.95 -5.89
CA GLY A 128 4.99 13.44 -5.66
C GLY A 128 3.97 12.30 -5.57
N ALA A 129 4.05 11.31 -6.46
CA ALA A 129 3.13 10.18 -6.47
C ALA A 129 3.35 9.24 -5.27
N ILE A 130 4.59 9.09 -4.79
CA ILE A 130 4.89 8.37 -3.55
C ILE A 130 4.27 9.10 -2.36
N ARG A 131 4.41 10.43 -2.30
CA ARG A 131 3.80 11.27 -1.27
C ARG A 131 2.28 11.17 -1.28
N ASP A 132 1.66 11.28 -2.45
CA ASP A 132 0.20 11.23 -2.60
C ASP A 132 -0.37 9.90 -2.09
N LEU A 133 0.25 8.77 -2.46
CA LEU A 133 -0.13 7.46 -1.92
C LEU A 133 0.09 7.39 -0.40
N SER A 134 1.23 7.87 0.09
CA SER A 134 1.57 7.80 1.52
C SER A 134 0.56 8.56 2.37
N HIS A 135 0.20 9.77 1.94
CA HIS A 135 -0.76 10.62 2.65
C HIS A 135 -2.17 10.04 2.53
N ALA A 136 -2.60 9.64 1.33
CA ALA A 136 -3.92 9.02 1.15
C ALA A 136 -4.09 7.76 2.01
N TYR A 137 -3.08 6.88 2.03
CA TYR A 137 -3.11 5.66 2.84
C TYR A 137 -3.15 5.96 4.35
N ALA A 138 -2.33 6.89 4.83
CA ALA A 138 -2.24 7.20 6.26
C ALA A 138 -3.42 7.99 6.82
N THR A 139 -4.11 8.77 6.00
CA THR A 139 -5.25 9.59 6.45
C THR A 139 -6.62 8.95 6.21
N ALA A 140 -6.67 7.77 5.58
CA ALA A 140 -7.90 7.02 5.39
C ALA A 140 -8.37 6.41 6.73
N ASP A 141 -9.68 6.42 7.00
CA ASP A 141 -10.24 5.72 8.16
C ASP A 141 -10.10 4.20 7.96
N LYS A 142 -10.32 3.72 6.73
CA LYS A 142 -10.17 2.31 6.35
C LYS A 142 -9.31 2.18 5.09
N ALA A 143 -8.09 1.66 5.24
CA ALA A 143 -7.20 1.37 4.12
C ALA A 143 -6.84 -0.12 4.03
N GLN A 144 -6.87 -0.68 2.82
CA GLN A 144 -6.55 -2.10 2.60
C GLN A 144 -5.47 -2.29 1.53
N ILE A 145 -4.38 -2.98 1.90
CA ILE A 145 -3.35 -3.43 0.97
C ILE A 145 -3.68 -4.85 0.50
N CYS A 146 -3.71 -5.04 -0.81
CA CYS A 146 -4.03 -6.30 -1.46
C CYS A 146 -2.84 -6.76 -2.29
N TRP A 147 -2.19 -7.84 -1.86
CA TRP A 147 -1.04 -8.42 -2.54
C TRP A 147 -1.21 -9.91 -2.79
N THR A 148 -0.45 -10.45 -3.75
CA THR A 148 -0.43 -11.90 -4.03
C THR A 148 0.98 -12.37 -4.41
N LEU A 149 1.22 -12.77 -5.66
CA LEU A 149 2.50 -13.34 -6.12
C LEU A 149 3.47 -12.30 -6.69
N GLY A 150 3.02 -11.08 -6.97
CA GLY A 150 3.85 -10.03 -7.56
C GLY A 150 4.78 -9.35 -6.54
N ILE A 151 4.54 -9.54 -5.24
CA ILE A 151 5.37 -9.09 -4.11
C ILE A 151 5.31 -10.18 -3.03
N THR A 152 6.45 -10.58 -2.49
CA THR A 152 6.61 -11.70 -1.54
C THR A 152 7.73 -11.46 -0.55
#